data_AF-A0A2P6Q720-F1
#
_entry.id   AF-A0A2P6Q720-F1
#
_cell.length_a   1.000
_cell.length_b   1.000
_cell.length_c   1.000
_cell.angle_alpha   90.00
_cell.angle_beta   90.00
_cell.angle_gamma   90.00
#
_symmetry.space_group_name_H-M   'P 1'
#
loop_
_entity.id
_entity.type
_entity.pdbx_description
1 polymer ?
#
loop_
_entity_poly.entity_id
_entity_poly.type
_entity_poly.pdbx_seq_one_letter_code
_entity_poly.pdbx_strand_id
1 'polypeptide(L)'
;MMKLPLEFSSEFLVSKQGSEEWKAMRNKVREACQSYGCFLLLVREETIPINLREEMVMTMKGLFDLLEQTKQKHKSTNSFRAYQGKSPNFPLSESFGIDSSDQIDAAQAFTNLIEIMKLMSSKLMDLNYFTIVKMIFESFGIEKHYK
;
A
#
# COMPACT_ATOMS: atom_id res chain seq x y z
N MET A 1 -14.12 -22.87 1.92
CA MET A 1 -13.96 -21.49 2.44
C MET A 1 -12.49 -21.35 2.85
N MET A 2 -11.70 -20.51 2.18
CA MET A 2 -10.32 -20.26 2.60
C MET A 2 -10.36 -19.54 3.96
N LYS A 3 -9.73 -20.14 4.97
CA LYS A 3 -9.59 -19.52 6.29
C LYS A 3 -8.41 -18.55 6.20
N LEU A 4 -8.62 -17.28 6.59
CA LEU A 4 -7.54 -16.30 6.67
C LEU A 4 -6.48 -16.80 7.67
N PRO A 5 -5.19 -16.76 7.31
CA PRO A 5 -4.13 -17.41 8.10
C PRO A 5 -3.84 -16.68 9.40
N LEU A 6 -3.93 -15.35 9.38
CA LEU A 6 -3.78 -14.49 10.54
C LEU A 6 -4.44 -13.15 10.25
N GLU A 7 -5.19 -12.62 11.22
CA GLU A 7 -5.86 -11.32 11.16
C GLU A 7 -5.62 -10.58 12.47
N PHE A 8 -5.20 -9.31 12.39
CA PHE A 8 -4.98 -8.44 13.55
C PHE A 8 -5.05 -6.96 13.17
N SER A 9 -5.12 -6.05 14.14
CA SER A 9 -5.29 -4.61 13.90
C SER A 9 -4.00 -3.78 13.97
N SER A 10 -3.99 -2.60 13.36
CA SER A 10 -2.88 -1.63 13.48
C SER A 10 -2.71 -1.08 14.91
N GLU A 11 -3.76 -1.08 15.73
CA GLU A 11 -3.68 -0.69 17.14
C GLU A 11 -2.79 -1.65 17.95
N PHE A 12 -2.86 -2.96 17.66
CA PHE A 12 -1.98 -3.95 18.27
C PHE A 12 -0.50 -3.59 18.02
N LEU A 13 -0.19 -3.17 16.80
CA LEU A 13 1.16 -2.84 16.37
C LEU A 13 1.76 -1.68 17.17
N VAL A 14 0.95 -0.68 17.51
CA VAL A 14 1.39 0.51 18.28
C VAL A 14 1.43 0.21 19.78
N SER A 15 0.40 -0.44 20.33
CA SER A 15 0.20 -0.58 21.78
C SER A 15 1.01 -1.70 22.42
N LYS A 16 1.43 -2.72 21.66
CA LYS A 16 2.06 -3.93 22.22
C LYS A 16 3.55 -4.01 21.98
N GLN A 17 4.17 -3.01 21.35
CA GLN A 17 5.59 -3.08 21.01
C GLN A 17 6.47 -3.36 22.24
N GLY A 18 7.30 -4.41 22.17
CA GLY A 18 8.15 -4.86 23.27
C GLY A 18 7.49 -5.73 24.34
N SER A 19 6.17 -5.95 24.27
CA SER A 19 5.45 -6.81 25.21
C SER A 19 5.59 -8.31 24.90
N GLU A 20 5.18 -9.18 25.83
CA GLU A 20 5.12 -10.62 25.59
C GLU A 20 4.12 -10.98 24.49
N GLU A 21 3.00 -10.26 24.40
CA GLU A 21 2.04 -10.42 23.31
C GLU A 21 2.65 -10.07 21.95
N TRP A 22 3.53 -9.07 21.87
CA TRP A 22 4.27 -8.76 20.65
C TRP A 22 5.23 -9.88 20.26
N LYS A 23 5.96 -10.46 21.21
CA LYS A 23 6.82 -11.64 20.97
C LYS A 23 6.02 -12.85 20.48
N ALA A 24 4.80 -13.04 21.00
CA ALA A 24 3.90 -14.07 20.51
C ALA A 24 3.39 -13.76 19.10
N MET A 25 3.00 -12.51 18.83
CA MET A 25 2.44 -12.10 17.55
C MET A 25 3.46 -12.16 16.42
N ARG A 26 4.70 -11.71 16.64
CA ARG A 26 5.74 -11.76 15.60
C ARG A 26 6.00 -13.18 15.10
N ASN A 27 5.90 -14.18 16.00
CA ASN A 27 6.03 -15.59 15.63
C ASN A 27 4.84 -16.05 14.76
N LYS A 28 3.62 -15.64 15.10
CA LYS A 28 2.43 -15.93 14.28
C LYS A 28 2.49 -15.27 12.90
N VAL A 29 2.95 -14.02 12.83
CA VAL A 29 3.15 -13.29 11.56
C VAL A 29 4.17 -14.03 10.70
N ARG A 30 5.31 -14.44 11.26
CA ARG A 30 6.31 -15.24 10.56
C ARG A 30 5.73 -16.55 10.03
N GLU A 31 5.00 -17.29 10.87
CA GLU A 31 4.36 -18.55 10.50
C GLU A 31 3.34 -18.37 9.38
N ALA A 32 2.54 -17.30 9.44
CA ALA A 32 1.59 -16.94 8.38
C ALA A 32 2.30 -16.64 7.06
N CYS A 33 3.39 -15.86 7.09
CA CYS A 33 4.22 -15.60 5.93
C CYS A 33 4.84 -16.89 5.35
N GLN A 34 5.34 -17.80 6.20
CA GLN A 34 5.98 -19.04 5.76
C GLN A 34 4.98 -20.06 5.20
N SER A 35 3.80 -20.17 5.81
CA SER A 35 2.82 -21.20 5.46
C SER A 35 1.85 -20.76 4.36
N TYR A 36 1.53 -19.46 4.29
CA TYR A 36 0.50 -18.92 3.41
C TYR A 36 0.97 -17.77 2.53
N GLY A 37 2.14 -17.19 2.82
CA GLY A 37 2.65 -16.03 2.08
C GLY A 37 1.94 -14.70 2.40
N CYS A 38 0.96 -14.68 3.31
CA CYS A 38 0.21 -13.48 3.63
C CYS A 38 -0.43 -13.50 5.03
N PHE A 39 -0.89 -12.34 5.46
CA PHE A 39 -1.74 -12.10 6.63
C PHE A 39 -2.60 -10.85 6.36
N LEU A 40 -3.64 -10.65 7.15
CA LEU A 40 -4.53 -9.49 7.04
C LEU A 40 -4.29 -8.51 8.20
N LEU A 41 -3.99 -7.26 7.86
CA LEU A 41 -3.87 -6.16 8.81
C LEU A 41 -5.08 -5.23 8.70
N LEU A 42 -5.89 -5.18 9.76
CA LEU A 42 -7.00 -4.25 9.90
C LEU A 42 -6.47 -2.88 10.32
N VAL A 43 -6.30 -1.99 9.35
CA VAL A 43 -5.87 -0.62 9.62
C VAL A 43 -7.05 0.19 10.17
N ARG A 44 -6.93 0.68 11.40
CA ARG A 44 -7.96 1.52 12.04
C ARG A 44 -7.92 2.97 11.56
N GLU A 45 -8.96 3.73 11.90
CA GLU A 45 -9.15 5.12 11.46
C GLU A 45 -8.09 6.06 12.05
N GLU A 46 -7.62 5.78 13.27
CA GLU A 46 -6.56 6.53 13.94
C GLU A 46 -5.23 6.41 13.18
N THR A 47 -5.02 5.30 12.46
CA THR A 47 -3.84 5.10 11.61
C THR A 47 -4.04 5.77 10.24
N ILE A 48 -5.12 5.40 9.55
CA ILE A 48 -5.48 5.96 8.24
C ILE A 48 -6.96 6.36 8.29
N PRO A 49 -7.24 7.68 8.35
CA PRO A 49 -8.59 8.22 8.41
C PRO A 49 -9.48 7.73 7.28
N ILE A 50 -10.77 7.49 7.56
CA ILE A 50 -11.73 7.02 6.54
C ILE A 50 -11.87 8.02 5.39
N ASN A 51 -11.97 9.31 5.69
CA ASN A 51 -12.10 10.36 4.68
C ASN A 51 -10.95 10.29 3.66
N LEU A 52 -9.72 10.04 4.10
CA LEU A 52 -8.57 9.91 3.20
C LEU A 52 -8.68 8.67 2.30
N ARG A 53 -9.22 7.56 2.80
CA ARG A 53 -9.46 6.34 1.99
C ARG A 53 -10.54 6.57 0.96
N GLU A 54 -11.63 7.21 1.35
CA GLU A 54 -12.73 7.56 0.46
C GLU A 54 -12.27 8.54 -0.63
N GLU A 55 -11.51 9.57 -0.24
CA GLU A 55 -10.94 10.55 -1.15
C GLU A 55 -9.98 9.90 -2.17
N MET A 56 -9.13 8.96 -1.72
CA MET A 56 -8.28 8.17 -2.60
C MET A 56 -9.10 7.37 -3.61
N VAL A 57 -10.13 6.63 -3.16
CA VAL A 57 -10.99 5.83 -4.05
C VAL A 57 -11.74 6.72 -5.04
N MET A 58 -12.28 7.84 -4.60
CA MET A 58 -13.02 8.78 -5.45
C MET A 58 -12.11 9.43 -6.49
N THR A 59 -10.90 9.83 -6.09
CA THR A 59 -9.93 10.42 -7.01
C THR A 59 -9.42 9.39 -8.03
N MET A 60 -9.20 8.13 -7.62
CA MET A 60 -8.87 7.04 -8.53
C MET A 60 -9.99 6.81 -9.56
N LYS A 61 -11.25 6.78 -9.14
CA LYS A 61 -12.40 6.66 -10.07
C LYS A 61 -12.39 7.80 -11.08
N GLY A 62 -12.25 9.05 -10.61
CA GLY A 62 -12.17 10.22 -11.48
C GLY A 62 -11.02 10.15 -12.49
N LEU A 63 -9.88 9.56 -12.12
CA LEU A 63 -8.75 9.33 -13.03
C LEU A 63 -9.12 8.33 -14.14
N PHE A 64 -9.71 7.19 -13.78
CA PHE A 64 -10.06 6.14 -14.75
C PHE A 64 -11.23 6.54 -15.66
N ASP A 65 -12.11 7.42 -15.19
CA ASP A 65 -13.22 8.00 -15.97
C ASP A 65 -12.76 9.05 -17.01
N LEU A 66 -11.49 9.48 -16.99
CA LEU A 66 -10.95 10.38 -18.01
C LEU A 66 -10.97 9.74 -19.40
N LEU A 67 -11.08 10.60 -20.43
CA LEU A 67 -10.95 10.18 -21.81
C LEU A 67 -9.63 9.46 -22.05
N GLU A 68 -9.68 8.40 -22.88
CA GLU A 68 -8.51 7.57 -23.22
C GLU A 68 -7.29 8.40 -23.65
N GLN A 69 -7.50 9.42 -24.49
CA GLN A 69 -6.45 10.31 -24.96
C GLN A 69 -5.78 11.09 -23.82
N THR A 70 -6.53 11.44 -22.78
CA THR A 70 -6.01 12.11 -21.59
C THR A 70 -5.21 11.13 -20.72
N LYS A 71 -5.70 9.91 -20.55
CA LYS A 71 -4.99 8.85 -19.81
C LYS A 71 -3.65 8.50 -20.45
N GLN A 72 -3.61 8.41 -21.78
CA GLN A 72 -2.40 8.15 -22.57
C GLN A 72 -1.34 9.28 -22.53
N LYS A 73 -1.71 10.49 -22.09
CA LYS A 73 -0.73 11.56 -21.86
C LYS A 73 0.14 11.28 -20.64
N HIS A 74 -0.28 10.41 -19.72
CA HIS A 74 0.54 9.97 -18.60
C HIS A 74 1.68 9.07 -19.09
N LYS A 75 2.83 9.70 -19.31
CA LYS A 75 4.07 9.03 -19.70
C LYS A 75 5.06 9.16 -18.56
N SER A 76 5.58 8.03 -18.10
CA SER A 76 6.70 8.00 -17.16
C SER A 76 7.99 7.64 -17.92
N THR A 77 9.13 8.10 -17.41
CA THR A 77 10.45 7.70 -17.91
C THR A 77 10.69 6.19 -17.76
N ASN A 78 9.99 5.56 -16.82
CA ASN A 78 9.89 4.12 -16.69
C ASN A 78 8.63 3.63 -17.43
N SER A 79 8.80 2.88 -18.52
CA SER A 79 7.70 2.38 -19.34
C SER A 79 6.72 1.47 -18.59
N PHE A 80 7.15 0.80 -17.51
CA PHE A 80 6.28 0.02 -16.64
C PHE A 80 5.39 0.89 -15.74
N ARG A 81 5.68 2.19 -15.66
CA ARG A 81 4.96 3.15 -14.81
C ARG A 81 4.08 4.11 -15.62
N ALA A 82 4.12 4.07 -16.94
CA ALA A 82 3.16 4.82 -17.76
C ALA A 82 1.75 4.25 -17.61
N TYR A 83 0.75 4.97 -18.11
CA TYR A 83 -0.59 4.40 -18.24
C TYR A 83 -0.56 3.15 -19.12
N GLN A 84 -1.12 2.06 -18.62
CA GLN A 84 -1.29 0.80 -19.33
C GLN A 84 -2.78 0.48 -19.37
N GLY A 85 -3.41 0.69 -20.51
CA GLY A 85 -4.81 0.32 -20.72
C GLY A 85 -5.00 -0.27 -22.10
N LYS A 86 -5.97 -1.20 -22.21
CA LYS A 86 -6.40 -1.79 -23.49
C LYS A 86 -5.27 -2.45 -24.29
N SER A 87 -4.25 -2.93 -23.60
CA SER A 87 -3.19 -3.74 -24.20
C SER A 87 -3.72 -5.14 -24.51
N PRO A 88 -3.29 -5.80 -25.61
CA PRO A 88 -3.58 -7.21 -25.86
C PRO A 88 -3.21 -8.11 -24.68
N ASN A 89 -2.19 -7.72 -23.90
CA ASN A 89 -1.74 -8.47 -22.72
C ASN A 89 -2.66 -8.29 -21.50
N PHE A 90 -3.42 -7.19 -21.43
CA PHE A 90 -4.28 -6.83 -20.30
C PHE A 90 -5.62 -6.24 -20.78
N PRO A 91 -6.48 -7.06 -21.42
CA PRO A 91 -7.68 -6.55 -22.09
C PRO A 91 -8.80 -6.10 -21.13
N LEU A 92 -8.78 -6.58 -19.87
CA LEU A 92 -9.85 -6.35 -18.88
C LEU A 92 -9.46 -5.35 -17.77
N SER A 93 -8.24 -4.83 -17.81
CA SER A 93 -7.73 -3.95 -16.76
C SER A 93 -6.95 -2.79 -17.35
N GLU A 94 -7.00 -1.68 -16.65
CA GLU A 94 -6.13 -0.53 -16.87
C GLU A 94 -5.39 -0.19 -15.59
N SER A 95 -4.21 0.40 -15.71
CA SER A 95 -3.37 0.78 -14.58
C SER A 95 -2.57 2.05 -14.87
N PHE A 96 -2.21 2.73 -13.79
CA PHE A 96 -1.27 3.85 -13.80
C PHE A 96 -0.16 3.52 -12.82
N GLY A 97 1.09 3.60 -13.26
CA GLY A 97 2.21 3.72 -12.33
C GLY A 97 2.38 5.19 -11.96
N ILE A 98 2.70 5.45 -10.70
CA ILE A 98 2.96 6.80 -10.21
C ILE A 98 4.25 6.74 -9.40
N ASP A 99 5.20 7.60 -9.75
CA ASP A 99 6.45 7.82 -9.04
C ASP A 99 6.47 9.22 -8.40
N SER A 100 7.23 9.34 -7.32
CA SER A 100 7.49 10.60 -6.62
C SER A 100 8.14 11.68 -7.50
N SER A 101 8.84 11.26 -8.56
CA SER A 101 9.55 12.09 -9.53
C SER A 101 8.71 12.48 -10.75
N ASP A 102 7.49 11.94 -10.88
CA ASP A 102 6.64 12.21 -12.04
C ASP A 102 6.19 13.69 -12.04
N GLN A 103 6.69 14.45 -13.02
CA GLN A 103 6.13 15.75 -13.38
C GLN A 103 4.94 15.50 -14.33
N ILE A 104 3.73 15.59 -13.80
CA ILE A 104 2.53 15.48 -14.62
C ILE A 104 2.04 16.90 -14.96
N ASP A 105 2.40 17.38 -16.15
CA ASP A 105 1.86 18.61 -16.74
C ASP A 105 0.41 18.44 -17.26
N ALA A 106 -0.26 17.34 -16.92
CA ALA A 106 -1.55 16.95 -17.45
C ALA A 106 -2.62 16.93 -16.35
N ALA A 107 -3.54 17.88 -16.39
CA ALA A 107 -4.82 17.95 -15.65
C ALA A 107 -4.76 17.91 -14.10
N GLN A 108 -5.49 18.83 -13.46
CA GLN A 108 -5.62 18.94 -12.00
C GLN A 108 -5.95 17.61 -11.28
N ALA A 109 -6.70 16.73 -11.94
CA ALA A 109 -7.05 15.40 -11.41
C ALA A 109 -5.80 14.53 -11.11
N PHE A 110 -4.76 14.62 -11.93
CA PHE A 110 -3.51 13.88 -11.69
C PHE A 110 -2.73 14.46 -10.51
N THR A 111 -2.67 15.79 -10.39
CA THR A 111 -2.02 16.47 -9.27
C THR A 111 -2.67 16.10 -7.95
N ASN A 112 -4.01 16.18 -7.87
CA ASN A 112 -4.76 15.81 -6.67
C ASN A 112 -4.51 14.33 -6.31
N LEU A 113 -4.52 13.43 -7.30
CA LEU A 113 -4.23 12.02 -7.06
C LEU A 113 -2.82 11.82 -6.52
N ILE A 114 -1.81 12.46 -7.11
CA ILE A 114 -0.42 12.35 -6.64
C ILE A 114 -0.32 12.79 -5.17
N GLU A 115 -0.96 13.89 -4.80
CA GLU A 115 -0.92 14.39 -3.42
C GLU A 115 -1.59 13.41 -2.44
N ILE A 116 -2.78 12.91 -2.78
CA ILE A 116 -3.49 11.92 -1.96
C ILE A 116 -2.71 10.61 -1.87
N MET A 117 -2.14 10.14 -2.99
CA MET A 117 -1.30 8.94 -3.06
C MET A 117 -0.02 9.11 -2.24
N LYS A 118 0.62 10.28 -2.27
CA LYS A 118 1.79 10.60 -1.44
C LYS A 118 1.42 10.57 0.04
N LEU A 119 0.29 11.16 0.42
CA LEU A 119 -0.18 11.16 1.80
C LEU A 119 -0.51 9.75 2.31
N MET A 120 -1.23 8.96 1.49
CA MET A 120 -1.54 7.55 1.78
C MET A 120 -0.27 6.70 1.86
N SER A 121 0.64 6.85 0.91
CA SER A 121 1.91 6.12 0.87
C SER A 121 2.77 6.44 2.08
N SER A 122 2.85 7.70 2.49
CA SER A 122 3.56 8.11 3.72
C SER A 122 3.03 7.36 4.95
N LYS A 123 1.70 7.37 5.16
CA LYS A 123 1.08 6.64 6.29
C LYS A 123 1.29 5.13 6.23
N LEU A 124 1.23 4.53 5.05
CA LEU A 124 1.46 3.10 4.85
C LEU A 124 2.93 2.72 5.03
N MET A 125 3.84 3.58 4.57
CA MET A 125 5.28 3.42 4.76
C MET A 125 5.63 3.41 6.24
N ASP A 126 5.07 4.32 7.03
CA ASP A 126 5.31 4.33 8.47
C ASP A 126 4.86 3.01 9.13
N LEU A 127 3.65 2.56 8.80
CA LEU A 127 3.10 1.31 9.31
C LEU A 127 3.94 0.09 8.91
N ASN A 128 4.31 0.02 7.63
CA ASN A 128 5.05 -1.10 7.06
C ASN A 128 6.50 -1.11 7.56
N TYR A 129 7.22 0.00 7.34
CA TYR A 129 8.64 0.11 7.65
C TYR A 129 8.87 0.05 9.15
N PHE A 130 8.25 0.93 9.94
CA PHE A 130 8.54 1.04 11.38
C PHE A 130 7.97 -0.10 12.22
N THR A 131 7.03 -0.88 11.68
CA THR A 131 6.31 -1.85 12.50
C THR A 131 6.28 -3.25 11.93
N ILE A 132 5.77 -3.46 10.71
CA ILE A 132 5.66 -4.82 10.14
C ILE A 132 7.04 -5.41 9.82
N VAL A 133 7.89 -4.67 9.12
CA VAL A 133 9.24 -5.15 8.77
C VAL A 133 10.04 -5.41 10.03
N LYS A 134 10.00 -4.49 11.01
CA LYS A 134 10.62 -4.68 12.32
C LYS A 134 10.14 -5.96 13.01
N MET A 135 8.81 -6.19 13.05
CA MET A 135 8.22 -7.39 13.63
C MET A 135 8.74 -8.67 12.95
N ILE A 136 8.83 -8.67 11.62
CA ILE A 136 9.36 -9.80 10.86
C ILE A 136 10.84 -10.04 11.21
N PHE A 137 11.69 -9.01 11.20
CA PHE A 137 13.12 -9.15 11.51
C PHE A 137 13.36 -9.65 12.93
N GLU A 138 12.63 -9.11 13.90
CA GLU A 138 12.66 -9.54 15.29
C GLU A 138 12.21 -11.01 15.46
N SER A 139 11.27 -11.48 14.65
CA SER A 139 10.84 -12.89 14.69
C SER A 139 11.97 -13.85 14.30
N PHE A 140 12.91 -13.41 13.46
CA PHE A 140 14.08 -14.19 13.04
C PHE A 140 15.30 -13.97 13.94
N GLY A 141 15.24 -13.08 14.94
CA GLY A 141 16.39 -12.74 15.79
C GLY A 141 17.49 -11.98 15.04
N ILE A 142 17.12 -11.24 13.98
CA ILE A 142 18.04 -10.47 13.14
C ILE A 142 17.73 -8.97 13.19
N GLU A 143 17.13 -8.49 14.28
CA GLU A 143 16.71 -7.09 14.45
C GLU A 143 17.85 -6.08 14.25
N LYS A 144 19.10 -6.47 14.49
CA LYS A 144 20.28 -5.62 14.22
C LYS A 144 20.48 -5.27 12.74
N HIS A 145 19.84 -6.00 11.83
CA HIS A 145 19.87 -5.75 10.38
C HIS A 145 18.72 -4.89 9.89
N TYR A 146 17.79 -4.53 10.78
CA TYR A 146 16.77 -3.54 10.52
C TYR A 146 17.42 -2.15 10.58
N LYS A 147 17.64 -1.53 9.41
CA LYS A 147 18.11 -0.15 9.24
C LYS A 147 17.09 0.58 8.42
#